data_AF-A0A538ADG1-F1
#
_entry.id   AF-A0A538ADG1-F1
#
_cell.length_a   1.000
_cell.length_b   1.000
_cell.length_c   1.000
_cell.angle_alpha   90.00
_cell.angle_beta   90.00
_cell.angle_gamma   90.00
#
_symmetry.space_group_name_H-M   'P 1'
#
loop_
_entity.id
_entity.type
_entity.pdbx_description
1 polymer ?
#
loop_
_entity_poly.entity_id
_entity_poly.type
_entity_poly.pdbx_seq_one_letter_code
_entity_poly.pdbx_strand_id
1 'polypeptide(L)'
;MGREDLQTKVLPELQQIAGTLGVTGHQRLKKSELIDAIMAKAPGDGHVASEDGAGSGNGAEGRDGSGASESRATDEGSSEAAPQGASEGDGGVSTMVSERPQGQDRPRDRRPSREERRRDRDRRREREREEREEELQNAPVRSGVLDVLPEGYGFLRASGYLPGTGDVYVSLSQIRRFGLRRGDEITGAVRNPRDNEKYPALLRVDTVAGVDPETARQRPEFDKLTPLFPEERYRLEHDPKGITERIIDLVAPIGKGQRGMVV
;
A
#
# COMPACT_ATOMS: atom_id res chain seq x y z
N MET A 1 1.66 9.25 37.57
CA MET A 1 2.64 8.33 36.95
C MET A 1 2.96 8.88 35.58
N GLY A 2 4.25 9.06 35.24
CA GLY A 2 4.64 9.54 33.91
C GLY A 2 4.58 8.43 32.86
N ARG A 3 4.39 8.79 31.59
CA ARG A 3 4.44 7.85 30.45
C ARG A 3 5.78 7.10 30.37
N GLU A 4 6.86 7.78 30.73
CA GLU A 4 8.23 7.23 30.77
C GLU A 4 8.39 6.14 31.83
N ASP A 5 7.78 6.30 33.00
CA ASP A 5 7.79 5.29 34.08
C ASP A 5 7.07 3.99 33.69
N LEU A 6 6.08 4.08 32.81
CA LEU A 6 5.30 2.92 32.34
C LEU A 6 5.98 2.20 31.17
N GLN A 7 6.81 2.90 30.39
CA GLN A 7 7.55 2.29 29.28
C GLN A 7 8.69 1.39 29.77
N THR A 8 9.31 1.73 30.90
CA THR A 8 10.41 0.97 31.49
C THR A 8 9.97 -0.32 32.19
N LYS A 9 8.70 -0.43 32.59
CA LYS A 9 8.13 -1.60 33.27
C LYS A 9 7.88 -2.80 32.36
N VAL A 10 7.89 -3.99 32.95
CA VAL A 10 7.66 -5.25 32.26
C VAL A 10 6.15 -5.49 32.10
N LEU A 11 5.72 -6.19 31.04
CA LEU A 11 4.31 -6.41 30.72
C LEU A 11 3.46 -6.99 31.89
N PRO A 12 3.95 -7.95 32.70
CA PRO A 12 3.20 -8.44 33.86
C PRO A 12 2.95 -7.37 34.94
N GLU A 13 3.90 -6.47 35.16
CA GLU A 13 3.76 -5.36 36.12
C GLU A 13 2.73 -4.33 35.63
N LEU A 14 2.72 -4.05 34.33
CA LEU A 14 1.70 -3.19 33.72
C LEU A 14 0.31 -3.80 33.81
N GLN A 15 0.19 -5.13 33.66
CA GLN A 15 -1.10 -5.83 33.80
C GLN A 15 -1.60 -5.79 35.24
N GLN A 16 -0.71 -5.91 36.24
CA GLN A 16 -1.06 -5.74 37.65
C GLN A 16 -1.55 -4.33 37.96
N ILE A 17 -0.82 -3.31 37.48
CA ILE A 17 -1.21 -1.90 37.67
C ILE A 17 -2.56 -1.61 36.99
N ALA A 18 -2.75 -2.08 35.76
CA ALA A 18 -4.00 -1.97 35.03
C ALA A 18 -5.17 -2.70 35.73
N GLY A 19 -4.91 -3.84 36.37
CA GLY A 19 -5.87 -4.57 37.19
C GLY A 19 -6.31 -3.76 38.42
N THR A 20 -5.36 -3.13 39.13
CA THR A 20 -5.67 -2.27 40.30
C THR A 20 -6.44 -1.00 39.92
N LEU A 21 -6.22 -0.47 38.71
CA LEU A 21 -6.93 0.68 38.15
C LEU A 21 -8.25 0.29 37.45
N GLY A 22 -8.61 -1.00 37.43
CA GLY A 22 -9.86 -1.49 36.87
C GLY A 22 -9.97 -1.37 35.36
N VAL A 23 -8.87 -1.47 34.60
CA VAL A 23 -8.90 -1.52 33.12
C VAL A 23 -9.48 -2.87 32.68
N THR A 24 -10.59 -2.85 31.95
CA THR A 24 -11.25 -4.06 31.45
C THR A 24 -10.44 -4.67 30.30
N GLY A 25 -10.26 -5.99 30.31
CA GLY A 25 -9.53 -6.70 29.25
C GLY A 25 -8.00 -6.52 29.26
N HIS A 26 -7.40 -5.97 30.33
CA HIS A 26 -5.96 -5.68 30.43
C HIS A 26 -5.02 -6.87 30.16
N GLN A 27 -5.51 -8.11 30.30
CA GLN A 27 -4.72 -9.32 30.04
C GLN A 27 -4.48 -9.60 28.54
N ARG A 28 -5.33 -9.08 27.65
CA ARG A 28 -5.25 -9.31 26.19
C ARG A 28 -4.63 -8.15 25.42
N LEU A 29 -4.36 -7.03 26.09
CA LEU A 29 -3.83 -5.82 25.48
C LEU A 29 -2.31 -5.88 25.29
N LYS A 30 -1.84 -5.31 24.18
CA LYS A 30 -0.40 -5.16 23.93
C LYS A 30 0.19 -4.10 24.85
N LYS A 31 1.51 -4.14 25.08
CA LYS A 31 2.22 -3.23 25.99
C LYS A 31 1.88 -1.75 25.74
N SER A 32 1.82 -1.32 24.48
CA SER A 32 1.48 0.06 24.09
C SER A 32 0.05 0.46 24.48
N GLU A 33 -0.92 -0.38 24.12
CA GLU A 33 -2.35 -0.17 24.43
C GLU A 33 -2.61 -0.17 25.94
N LEU A 34 -1.85 -0.97 26.69
CA LEU A 34 -1.94 -1.05 28.13
C LEU A 34 -1.39 0.20 28.83
N ILE A 35 -0.31 0.78 28.31
CA ILE A 35 0.26 2.05 28.79
C ILE A 35 -0.74 3.18 28.54
N ASP A 36 -1.34 3.22 27.35
CA ASP A 36 -2.34 4.24 27.01
C ASP A 36 -3.61 4.10 27.87
N ALA A 37 -4.07 2.87 28.15
CA ALA A 37 -5.21 2.61 29.03
C ALA A 37 -4.95 2.95 30.50
N ILE A 38 -3.72 2.75 31.00
CA ILE A 38 -3.31 3.14 32.35
C ILE A 38 -3.22 4.68 32.45
N MET A 39 -2.68 5.34 31.43
CA MET A 39 -2.63 6.81 31.37
C MET A 39 -4.03 7.44 31.32
N ALA A 40 -4.96 6.84 30.58
CA ALA A 40 -6.34 7.31 30.48
C ALA A 40 -7.13 7.18 31.80
N LYS A 41 -6.71 6.29 32.70
CA LYS A 41 -7.36 6.05 34.00
C LYS A 41 -6.58 6.57 35.20
N ALA A 42 -5.39 7.11 34.99
CA ALA A 42 -4.63 7.75 36.05
C ALA A 42 -5.31 9.08 36.44
N PRO A 43 -5.65 9.31 37.72
CA PRO A 43 -6.29 10.55 38.12
C PRO A 43 -5.30 11.71 38.08
N GLY A 44 -5.55 12.69 37.19
CA GLY A 44 -4.80 13.94 37.09
C GLY A 44 -5.55 14.97 36.24
N ASP A 45 -6.17 15.94 36.91
CA ASP A 45 -6.70 17.24 36.47
C ASP A 45 -7.46 17.36 35.14
N GLY A 46 -8.79 17.36 35.26
CA GLY A 46 -9.67 18.37 34.67
C GLY A 46 -9.74 18.53 33.15
N HIS A 47 -10.64 17.79 32.48
CA HIS A 47 -11.68 18.40 31.63
C HIS A 47 -12.83 17.42 31.34
N VAL A 48 -14.03 17.98 31.31
CA VAL A 48 -15.33 17.33 31.17
C VAL A 48 -15.64 17.09 29.69
N ALA A 49 -16.07 15.88 29.32
CA ALA A 49 -17.07 15.69 28.26
C ALA A 49 -17.64 14.26 28.30
N SER A 50 -18.96 14.23 28.32
CA SER A 50 -19.94 13.14 28.35
C SER A 50 -20.09 12.39 27.02
N GLU A 51 -20.54 11.13 27.11
CA GLU A 51 -21.55 10.40 26.27
C GLU A 51 -21.38 8.90 26.57
N ASP A 52 -22.21 8.26 27.39
CA ASP A 52 -23.59 7.73 27.18
C ASP A 52 -23.72 6.47 26.29
N GLY A 53 -24.38 5.45 26.85
CA GLY A 53 -25.11 4.36 26.16
C GLY A 53 -24.31 3.08 25.87
N ALA A 54 -24.41 2.02 26.69
CA ALA A 54 -25.42 0.94 26.63
C ALA A 54 -25.40 0.16 25.30
N GLY A 55 -25.27 -1.17 25.22
CA GLY A 55 -25.26 -2.26 26.20
C GLY A 55 -25.50 -3.60 25.46
N SER A 56 -25.24 -4.71 26.15
CA SER A 56 -25.77 -6.08 25.89
C SER A 56 -25.30 -6.79 24.60
N GLY A 57 -24.90 -8.07 24.59
CA GLY A 57 -24.97 -9.16 25.55
C GLY A 57 -24.85 -10.48 24.79
N ASN A 58 -24.28 -11.50 25.44
CA ASN A 58 -24.38 -12.96 25.23
C ASN A 58 -24.13 -13.55 23.82
N GLY A 59 -23.40 -14.65 23.62
CA GLY A 59 -23.14 -15.78 24.48
C GLY A 59 -23.63 -17.07 23.80
N ALA A 60 -22.81 -18.13 23.90
CA ALA A 60 -23.12 -19.55 23.65
C ALA A 60 -23.19 -20.01 22.18
N GLU A 61 -22.22 -20.84 21.74
CA GLU A 61 -22.32 -22.32 21.60
C GLU A 61 -22.64 -22.68 20.13
N GLY A 62 -22.06 -23.68 19.46
CA GLY A 62 -21.07 -24.70 19.74
C GLY A 62 -20.95 -25.63 18.52
N ARG A 63 -19.91 -26.47 18.52
CA ARG A 63 -19.78 -27.79 17.85
C ARG A 63 -19.61 -27.89 16.31
N ASP A 64 -18.40 -28.34 15.97
CA ASP A 64 -18.07 -29.61 15.28
C ASP A 64 -18.87 -30.09 14.07
N GLY A 65 -18.11 -30.52 13.04
CA GLY A 65 -18.46 -31.74 12.31
C GLY A 65 -18.37 -31.69 10.78
N SER A 66 -17.17 -31.94 10.26
CA SER A 66 -16.82 -32.84 9.13
C SER A 66 -17.89 -33.35 8.13
N GLY A 67 -17.45 -33.42 6.85
CA GLY A 67 -17.79 -34.50 5.90
C GLY A 67 -18.90 -34.12 4.89
N ALA A 68 -18.58 -33.83 3.62
CA ALA A 68 -18.24 -34.73 2.51
C ALA A 68 -19.46 -35.24 1.71
N SER A 69 -19.33 -35.18 0.36
CA SER A 69 -20.20 -35.72 -0.71
C SER A 69 -21.61 -35.12 -0.78
N GLU A 70 -22.27 -34.87 -1.91
CA GLU A 70 -22.25 -35.33 -3.30
C GLU A 70 -23.21 -34.36 -4.02
N SER A 71 -23.03 -33.89 -5.26
CA SER A 71 -23.59 -34.53 -6.46
C SER A 71 -23.85 -33.44 -7.52
N ARG A 72 -23.81 -33.87 -8.78
CA ARG A 72 -24.10 -33.14 -10.02
C ARG A 72 -25.52 -32.57 -10.06
N ALA A 73 -25.67 -31.37 -10.62
CA ALA A 73 -26.77 -31.06 -11.53
C ALA A 73 -26.35 -29.91 -12.46
N THR A 74 -26.55 -30.16 -13.75
CA THR A 74 -26.52 -29.25 -14.90
C THR A 74 -27.61 -28.20 -14.80
N ASP A 75 -27.33 -26.94 -15.14
CA ASP A 75 -28.24 -26.12 -15.98
C ASP A 75 -27.62 -24.80 -16.46
N GLU A 76 -28.03 -24.38 -17.66
CA GLU A 76 -28.20 -23.03 -18.24
C GLU A 76 -27.29 -21.84 -17.82
N GLY A 77 -26.79 -20.97 -18.70
CA GLY A 77 -27.06 -20.75 -20.11
C GLY A 77 -26.51 -19.38 -20.59
N SER A 78 -26.65 -19.18 -21.91
CA SER A 78 -26.70 -17.90 -22.66
C SER A 78 -25.45 -17.00 -22.82
N SER A 79 -25.01 -16.82 -24.07
CA SER A 79 -24.83 -15.52 -24.77
C SER A 79 -24.24 -15.78 -26.16
N GLU A 80 -25.05 -15.58 -27.21
CA GLU A 80 -25.00 -14.42 -28.13
C GLU A 80 -24.12 -14.68 -29.37
N ALA A 81 -24.80 -14.99 -30.49
CA ALA A 81 -24.24 -14.90 -31.83
C ALA A 81 -25.11 -13.96 -32.68
N ALA A 82 -24.42 -13.05 -33.37
CA ALA A 82 -24.96 -12.00 -34.24
C ALA A 82 -25.55 -12.54 -35.56
N PRO A 83 -26.35 -11.74 -36.30
CA PRO A 83 -27.14 -12.23 -37.43
C PRO A 83 -26.49 -11.97 -38.81
N GLN A 84 -26.75 -12.90 -39.73
CA GLN A 84 -26.75 -12.75 -41.19
C GLN A 84 -27.99 -13.57 -41.64
N GLY A 85 -28.98 -13.10 -42.39
CA GLY A 85 -28.92 -12.34 -43.63
C GLY A 85 -29.26 -13.29 -44.78
N ALA A 86 -30.54 -13.43 -45.16
CA ALA A 86 -30.96 -13.91 -46.49
C ALA A 86 -32.46 -13.70 -46.74
N SER A 87 -32.72 -13.43 -48.00
CA SER A 87 -33.93 -12.99 -48.72
C SER A 87 -34.90 -14.15 -49.07
N GLU A 88 -36.06 -13.76 -49.62
CA GLU A 88 -37.09 -14.53 -50.37
C GLU A 88 -38.23 -15.13 -49.53
N GLY A 89 -39.53 -15.01 -49.84
CA GLY A 89 -40.27 -14.40 -50.95
C GLY A 89 -41.77 -14.73 -50.82
N ASP A 90 -42.60 -13.81 -51.33
CA ASP A 90 -43.96 -13.96 -51.90
C ASP A 90 -45.21 -14.41 -51.06
N GLY A 91 -46.31 -13.68 -51.32
CA GLY A 91 -47.67 -14.24 -51.39
C GLY A 91 -48.63 -14.00 -50.21
N GLY A 92 -49.55 -13.02 -50.33
CA GLY A 92 -50.86 -13.09 -49.64
C GLY A 92 -51.50 -11.76 -49.23
N VAL A 93 -52.43 -11.28 -50.05
CA VAL A 93 -53.33 -10.14 -49.77
C VAL A 93 -54.45 -10.55 -48.79
N SER A 94 -54.72 -9.74 -47.76
CA SER A 94 -56.10 -9.45 -47.32
C SER A 94 -56.17 -8.22 -46.40
N THR A 95 -57.01 -7.29 -46.85
CA THR A 95 -57.55 -6.09 -46.23
C THR A 95 -58.15 -6.33 -44.84
N MET A 96 -57.91 -5.46 -43.85
CA MET A 96 -58.93 -4.87 -42.95
C MET A 96 -58.40 -3.59 -42.28
N VAL A 97 -59.25 -2.56 -42.31
CA VAL A 97 -59.08 -1.23 -41.71
C VAL A 97 -59.47 -1.29 -40.23
N SER A 98 -58.74 -0.61 -39.34
CA SER A 98 -59.32 0.00 -38.13
C SER A 98 -58.39 1.04 -37.52
N GLU A 99 -58.96 2.22 -37.30
CA GLU A 99 -58.33 3.46 -36.83
C GLU A 99 -58.14 3.53 -35.30
N ARG A 100 -57.16 4.36 -34.90
CA ARG A 100 -57.01 5.21 -33.67
C ARG A 100 -55.90 4.81 -32.68
N PRO A 101 -55.34 5.78 -31.90
CA PRO A 101 -55.19 7.23 -32.11
C PRO A 101 -53.74 7.75 -31.91
N GLN A 102 -53.52 8.98 -32.38
CA GLN A 102 -52.28 9.75 -32.33
C GLN A 102 -51.97 10.32 -30.93
N GLY A 103 -50.66 10.49 -30.66
CA GLY A 103 -50.16 11.74 -30.07
C GLY A 103 -49.77 11.73 -28.58
N GLN A 104 -48.62 11.13 -28.25
CA GLN A 104 -47.78 11.65 -27.17
C GLN A 104 -46.37 11.86 -27.73
N ASP A 105 -46.02 13.13 -27.93
CA ASP A 105 -44.69 13.60 -28.29
C ASP A 105 -43.69 13.19 -27.20
N ARG A 106 -43.03 12.05 -27.40
CA ARG A 106 -41.77 11.77 -26.72
C ARG A 106 -40.72 12.70 -27.32
N PRO A 107 -39.97 13.48 -26.52
CA PRO A 107 -38.93 14.35 -27.05
C PRO A 107 -37.98 13.50 -27.89
N ARG A 108 -37.85 13.83 -29.18
CA ARG A 108 -36.90 13.18 -30.09
C ARG A 108 -35.52 13.24 -29.44
N ASP A 109 -34.99 12.09 -29.04
CA ASP A 109 -33.60 11.91 -28.65
C ASP A 109 -32.71 12.46 -29.77
N ARG A 110 -32.28 13.70 -29.60
CA ARG A 110 -31.40 14.40 -30.52
C ARG A 110 -30.06 13.69 -30.41
N ARG A 111 -29.81 12.73 -31.32
CA ARG A 111 -28.53 12.00 -31.34
C ARG A 111 -27.41 13.05 -31.40
N PRO A 112 -26.50 13.06 -30.41
CA PRO A 112 -25.46 14.08 -30.34
C PRO A 112 -24.62 14.00 -31.61
N SER A 113 -24.39 15.18 -32.18
CA SER A 113 -23.60 15.36 -33.40
C SER A 113 -22.20 14.80 -33.21
N ARG A 114 -21.54 14.46 -34.33
CA ARG A 114 -20.16 13.96 -34.31
C ARG A 114 -19.20 14.94 -33.62
N GLU A 115 -19.52 16.23 -33.62
CA GLU A 115 -18.75 17.29 -32.99
C GLU A 115 -19.00 17.38 -31.47
N GLU A 116 -20.25 17.24 -31.01
CA GLU A 116 -20.59 17.16 -29.58
C GLU A 116 -19.92 15.95 -28.92
N ARG A 117 -19.96 14.78 -29.56
CA ARG A 117 -19.29 13.56 -29.05
C ARG A 117 -17.77 13.72 -28.93
N ARG A 118 -17.15 14.54 -29.80
CA ARG A 118 -15.71 14.85 -29.73
C ARG A 118 -15.45 15.75 -28.52
N ARG A 119 -16.21 16.85 -28.38
CA ARG A 119 -16.08 17.77 -27.24
C ARG A 119 -16.31 17.08 -25.90
N ASP A 120 -17.29 16.18 -25.81
CA ASP A 120 -17.55 15.44 -24.57
C ASP A 120 -16.40 14.48 -24.22
N ARG A 121 -15.80 13.82 -25.22
CA ARG A 121 -14.62 12.98 -25.02
C ARG A 121 -13.41 13.81 -24.57
N ASP A 122 -13.22 15.00 -25.13
CA ASP A 122 -12.11 15.89 -24.77
C ASP A 122 -12.29 16.46 -23.35
N ARG A 123 -13.49 16.93 -22.99
CA ARG A 123 -13.82 17.37 -21.62
C ARG A 123 -13.61 16.26 -20.59
N ARG A 124 -13.97 15.02 -20.92
CA ARG A 124 -13.76 13.88 -20.03
C ARG A 124 -12.26 13.63 -19.81
N ARG A 125 -11.43 13.73 -20.86
CA ARG A 125 -9.97 13.56 -20.76
C ARG A 125 -9.31 14.67 -19.94
N GLU A 126 -9.81 15.90 -20.05
CA GLU A 126 -9.33 17.03 -19.26
C GLU A 126 -9.60 16.79 -17.77
N ARG A 127 -10.84 16.42 -17.42
CA ARG A 127 -11.18 16.06 -16.03
C ARG A 127 -10.34 14.91 -15.48
N GLU A 128 -10.16 13.83 -16.26
CA GLU A 128 -9.32 12.69 -15.85
C GLU A 128 -7.84 13.08 -15.66
N ARG A 129 -7.34 14.11 -16.36
CA ARG A 129 -5.98 14.64 -16.15
C ARG A 129 -5.90 15.48 -14.89
N GLU A 130 -6.84 16.39 -14.69
CA GLU A 130 -6.93 17.26 -13.50
C GLU A 130 -6.99 16.40 -12.23
N GLU A 131 -7.89 15.42 -12.18
CA GLU A 131 -8.02 14.48 -11.05
C GLU A 131 -6.70 13.75 -10.76
N ARG A 132 -5.98 13.33 -11.80
CA ARG A 132 -4.70 12.64 -11.64
C ARG A 132 -3.60 13.58 -11.14
N GLU A 133 -3.59 14.82 -11.62
CA GLU A 133 -2.64 15.85 -11.17
C GLU A 133 -2.89 16.21 -9.69
N GLU A 134 -4.15 16.32 -9.28
CA GLU A 134 -4.53 16.50 -7.88
C GLU A 134 -4.13 15.30 -7.01
N GLU A 135 -4.36 14.06 -7.48
CA GLU A 135 -3.93 12.84 -6.79
C GLU A 135 -2.41 12.83 -6.60
N LEU A 136 -1.65 13.23 -7.62
CA LEU A 136 -0.19 13.33 -7.56
C LEU A 136 0.29 14.42 -6.58
N GLN A 137 -0.39 15.56 -6.52
CA GLN A 137 -0.01 16.67 -5.65
C GLN A 137 -0.31 16.38 -4.17
N ASN A 138 -1.42 15.68 -3.90
CA ASN A 138 -1.87 15.36 -2.54
C ASN A 138 -1.38 13.99 -2.06
N ALA A 139 -0.67 13.24 -2.90
CA ALA A 139 -0.16 11.92 -2.55
C ALA A 139 0.91 12.02 -1.44
N PRO A 140 0.78 11.23 -0.36
CA PRO A 140 1.81 11.16 0.66
C PRO A 140 3.11 10.60 0.08
N VAL A 141 4.23 11.11 0.57
CA VAL A 141 5.56 10.61 0.20
C VAL A 141 5.98 9.51 1.18
N ARG A 142 6.52 8.41 0.66
CA ARG A 142 7.15 7.35 1.47
C ARG A 142 8.54 7.03 0.95
N SER A 143 9.39 6.56 1.87
CA SER A 143 10.70 5.98 1.55
C SER A 143 10.73 4.50 1.92
N GLY A 144 11.51 3.72 1.19
CA GLY A 144 11.77 2.31 1.51
C GLY A 144 12.80 1.69 0.58
N VAL A 145 13.24 0.47 0.92
CA VAL A 145 14.20 -0.28 0.11
C VAL A 145 13.46 -1.19 -0.86
N LEU A 146 13.79 -1.09 -2.15
CA LEU A 146 13.17 -1.88 -3.20
C LEU A 146 13.60 -3.36 -3.13
N ASP A 147 12.61 -4.24 -3.04
CA ASP A 147 12.76 -5.67 -3.21
C ASP A 147 12.04 -6.11 -4.49
N VAL A 148 12.79 -6.55 -5.49
CA VAL A 148 12.27 -6.99 -6.79
C VAL A 148 12.05 -8.49 -6.76
N LEU A 149 10.85 -8.94 -7.11
CA LEU A 149 10.46 -10.34 -7.17
C LEU A 149 10.84 -10.96 -8.53
N PRO A 150 10.91 -12.31 -8.64
CA PRO A 150 11.24 -13.00 -9.90
C PRO A 150 10.33 -12.64 -11.08
N GLU A 151 9.08 -12.30 -10.80
CA GLU A 151 8.07 -11.87 -11.79
C GLU A 151 8.31 -10.44 -12.30
N GLY A 152 9.27 -9.72 -11.70
CA GLY A 152 9.78 -8.43 -12.15
C GLY A 152 9.07 -7.19 -11.59
N TYR A 153 7.94 -7.35 -10.91
CA TYR A 153 7.41 -6.30 -10.03
C TYR A 153 8.11 -6.36 -8.67
N GLY A 154 7.91 -5.35 -7.83
CA GLY A 154 8.56 -5.29 -6.52
C GLY A 154 7.74 -4.60 -5.46
N PHE A 155 8.32 -4.55 -4.26
CA PHE A 155 7.79 -3.81 -3.12
C PHE A 155 8.86 -2.93 -2.49
N LEU A 156 8.51 -1.70 -2.14
CA LEU A 156 9.31 -0.90 -1.21
C LEU A 156 9.03 -1.38 0.20
N ARG A 157 10.06 -1.89 0.87
CA ARG A 157 10.00 -2.30 2.27
C ARG A 157 10.17 -1.06 3.14
N ALA A 158 9.11 -0.69 3.87
CA ALA A 158 9.05 0.55 4.65
C ALA A 158 9.47 0.38 6.13
N SER A 159 9.37 -0.83 6.67
CA SER A 159 9.57 -1.13 8.09
C SER A 159 10.77 -2.07 8.34
N GLY A 160 11.70 -2.14 7.40
CA GLY A 160 12.87 -3.04 7.43
C GLY A 160 13.11 -3.71 6.07
N TYR A 161 13.67 -4.92 6.08
CA TYR A 161 13.95 -5.71 4.87
C TYR A 161 12.98 -6.89 4.67
N LEU A 162 12.07 -7.10 5.62
CA LEU A 162 11.10 -8.19 5.59
C LEU A 162 9.76 -7.70 5.02
N PRO A 163 8.96 -8.60 4.43
CA PRO A 163 7.61 -8.26 3.98
C PRO A 163 6.74 -7.73 5.12
N GLY A 164 6.17 -6.54 4.92
CA GLY A 164 5.28 -5.86 5.86
C GLY A 164 3.94 -5.49 5.23
N THR A 165 2.97 -5.16 6.07
CA THR A 165 1.66 -4.63 5.60
C THR A 165 1.76 -3.20 5.08
N GLY A 166 2.79 -2.46 5.49
CA GLY A 166 3.07 -1.10 5.03
C GLY A 166 3.83 -1.00 3.71
N ASP A 167 4.13 -2.14 3.08
CA ASP A 167 4.93 -2.19 1.86
C ASP A 167 4.20 -1.58 0.68
N VAL A 168 4.96 -0.90 -0.18
CA VAL A 168 4.43 -0.17 -1.33
C VAL A 168 4.72 -0.96 -2.60
N TYR A 169 3.68 -1.30 -3.35
CA TYR A 169 3.80 -1.95 -4.64
C TYR A 169 4.51 -1.06 -5.66
N VAL A 170 5.46 -1.63 -6.39
CA VAL A 170 6.19 -0.99 -7.49
C VAL A 170 5.99 -1.81 -8.76
N SER A 171 5.49 -1.16 -9.80
CA SER A 171 5.22 -1.82 -11.07
C SER A 171 6.51 -2.14 -11.85
N LEU A 172 6.47 -3.22 -12.64
CA LEU A 172 7.55 -3.58 -13.57
C LEU A 172 7.93 -2.41 -14.51
N SER A 173 6.93 -1.64 -14.95
CA SER A 173 7.13 -0.49 -15.82
C SER A 173 7.97 0.61 -15.16
N GLN A 174 7.73 0.90 -13.88
CA GLN A 174 8.53 1.86 -13.11
C GLN A 174 9.97 1.36 -12.90
N ILE A 175 10.11 0.07 -12.54
CA ILE A 175 11.42 -0.58 -12.36
C ILE A 175 12.25 -0.46 -13.64
N ARG A 176 11.66 -0.81 -14.79
CA ARG A 176 12.35 -0.72 -16.09
C ARG A 176 12.63 0.72 -16.51
N ARG A 177 11.68 1.64 -16.31
CA ARG A 177 11.80 3.04 -16.73
C ARG A 177 13.00 3.73 -16.06
N PHE A 178 13.13 3.58 -14.75
CA PHE A 178 14.19 4.23 -13.97
C PHE A 178 15.42 3.33 -13.75
N GLY A 179 15.44 2.12 -14.33
CA GLY A 179 16.55 1.18 -14.15
C GLY A 179 16.77 0.77 -12.70
N LEU A 180 15.68 0.65 -11.94
CA LEU A 180 15.72 0.33 -10.51
C LEU A 180 16.22 -1.09 -10.30
N ARG A 181 16.97 -1.29 -9.22
CA ARG A 181 17.56 -2.58 -8.84
C ARG A 181 17.18 -2.93 -7.41
N ARG A 182 17.22 -4.22 -7.09
CA ARG A 182 17.03 -4.68 -5.71
C ARG A 182 18.04 -4.01 -4.79
N GLY A 183 17.59 -3.49 -3.66
CA GLY A 183 18.40 -2.75 -2.70
C GLY A 183 18.41 -1.22 -2.90
N ASP A 184 17.78 -0.71 -3.95
CA ASP A 184 17.65 0.74 -4.12
C ASP A 184 16.75 1.34 -3.03
N GLU A 185 17.26 2.35 -2.33
CA GLU A 185 16.42 3.20 -1.48
C GLU A 185 15.64 4.16 -2.38
N ILE A 186 14.32 4.13 -2.31
CA ILE A 186 13.44 4.92 -3.16
C ILE A 186 12.56 5.77 -2.29
N THR A 187 12.53 7.08 -2.58
CA THR A 187 11.54 7.99 -2.04
C THR A 187 10.59 8.42 -3.15
N GLY A 188 9.29 8.42 -2.87
CA GLY A 188 8.32 8.82 -3.86
C GLY A 188 6.89 8.94 -3.34
N ALA A 189 6.05 9.58 -4.15
CA ALA A 189 4.63 9.73 -3.90
C ALA A 189 3.90 8.37 -4.02
N VAL A 190 3.06 8.04 -3.05
CA VAL A 190 2.29 6.81 -3.00
C VAL A 190 0.80 7.10 -3.00
N ARG A 191 0.01 6.24 -3.65
CA ARG A 191 -1.44 6.25 -3.52
C ARG A 191 -1.91 5.13 -2.61
N ASN A 192 -3.07 5.35 -2.01
CA ASN A 192 -3.77 4.30 -1.30
C ASN A 192 -4.17 3.17 -2.25
N PRO A 193 -4.29 1.93 -1.73
CA PRO A 193 -4.80 0.80 -2.51
C PRO A 193 -6.21 1.10 -3.03
N ARG A 194 -6.50 0.70 -4.27
CA ARG A 194 -7.88 0.65 -4.80
C ARG A 194 -8.63 -0.54 -4.22
N ASP A 195 -9.94 -0.62 -4.44
CA ASP A 195 -10.81 -1.69 -3.91
C ASP A 195 -10.32 -3.13 -4.23
N ASN A 196 -9.58 -3.30 -5.34
CA ASN A 196 -9.03 -4.59 -5.77
C ASN A 196 -7.55 -4.79 -5.40
N GLU A 197 -6.95 -3.90 -4.60
CA GLU A 197 -5.53 -3.91 -4.27
C GLU A 197 -5.34 -4.03 -2.76
N LYS A 198 -4.36 -4.85 -2.34
CA LYS A 198 -4.04 -5.04 -0.91
C LYS A 198 -3.02 -4.02 -0.38
N TYR A 199 -2.16 -3.52 -1.26
CA TYR A 199 -1.01 -2.68 -0.90
C TYR A 199 -1.12 -1.29 -1.53
N PRO A 200 -0.66 -0.23 -0.84
CA PRO A 200 -0.40 1.06 -1.48
C PRO A 200 0.49 0.89 -2.71
N ALA A 201 0.35 1.75 -3.71
CA ALA A 201 1.14 1.68 -4.93
C ALA A 201 1.95 2.96 -5.13
N LEU A 202 3.16 2.81 -5.67
CA LEU A 202 4.01 3.93 -6.02
C LEU A 202 3.41 4.66 -7.23
N LEU A 203 3.16 5.97 -7.09
CA LEU A 203 2.70 6.82 -8.18
C LEU A 203 3.87 7.41 -8.96
N ARG A 204 4.82 7.99 -8.24
CA ARG A 204 5.97 8.72 -8.79
C ARG A 204 7.21 8.41 -7.96
N VAL A 205 8.35 8.31 -8.65
CA VAL A 205 9.67 8.23 -8.02
C VAL A 205 10.20 9.65 -7.93
N ASP A 206 10.53 10.10 -6.72
CA ASP A 206 11.12 11.42 -6.49
C ASP A 206 12.65 11.33 -6.45
N THR A 207 13.19 10.36 -5.70
CA THR A 207 14.63 10.11 -5.63
C THR A 207 14.95 8.61 -5.53
N VAL A 208 16.16 8.26 -5.96
CA VAL A 208 16.75 6.93 -5.82
C VAL A 208 18.11 7.08 -5.17
N ALA A 209 18.32 6.49 -3.99
CA ALA A 209 19.52 6.64 -3.16
C ALA A 209 19.94 8.11 -2.94
N GLY A 210 18.95 8.99 -2.73
CA GLY A 210 19.15 10.42 -2.48
C GLY A 210 19.47 11.26 -3.73
N VAL A 211 19.54 10.67 -4.93
CA VAL A 211 19.78 11.39 -6.18
C VAL A 211 18.57 11.33 -7.12
N ASP A 212 18.57 12.16 -8.16
CA ASP A 212 17.54 12.18 -9.19
C ASP A 212 17.45 10.81 -9.92
N PRO A 213 16.24 10.29 -10.22
CA PRO A 213 16.07 8.97 -10.82
C PRO A 213 16.74 8.80 -12.19
N GLU A 214 16.80 9.85 -13.01
CA GLU A 214 17.44 9.79 -14.32
C GLU A 214 18.96 9.74 -14.20
N THR A 215 19.52 10.39 -13.17
CA THR A 215 20.95 10.31 -12.86
C THR A 215 21.30 8.94 -12.28
N ALA A 216 20.50 8.45 -11.32
CA ALA A 216 20.66 7.14 -10.72
C ALA A 216 20.67 6.01 -11.76
N ARG A 217 19.89 6.14 -12.84
CA ARG A 217 19.82 5.15 -13.92
C ARG A 217 21.15 4.91 -14.63
N GLN A 218 22.02 5.92 -14.70
CA GLN A 218 23.30 5.86 -15.41
C GLN A 218 24.40 5.20 -14.58
N ARG A 219 24.12 4.84 -13.32
CA ARG A 219 25.13 4.27 -12.42
C ARG A 219 25.62 2.90 -12.90
N PRO A 220 26.93 2.63 -12.80
CA PRO A 220 27.49 1.33 -13.14
C PRO A 220 26.89 0.22 -12.26
N GLU A 221 26.98 -1.02 -12.73
CA GLU A 221 26.71 -2.18 -11.88
C GLU A 221 27.87 -2.40 -10.92
N PHE A 222 27.56 -2.71 -9.67
CA PHE A 222 28.56 -2.91 -8.63
C PHE A 222 29.59 -3.99 -9.02
N ASP A 223 29.11 -5.10 -9.61
CA ASP A 223 29.97 -6.22 -10.02
C ASP A 223 30.91 -5.89 -11.20
N LYS A 224 30.66 -4.78 -11.90
CA LYS A 224 31.50 -4.30 -13.01
C LYS A 224 32.54 -3.26 -12.57
N LEU A 225 32.51 -2.85 -11.31
CA LEU A 225 33.51 -1.92 -10.77
C LEU A 225 34.87 -2.61 -10.67
N THR A 226 35.95 -1.85 -10.91
CA THR A 226 37.31 -2.36 -10.73
C THR A 226 37.61 -2.41 -9.23
N PRO A 227 37.94 -3.59 -8.66
CA PRO A 227 38.32 -3.68 -7.27
C PRO A 227 39.68 -3.01 -7.06
N LEU A 228 39.76 -2.11 -6.09
CA LEU A 228 41.00 -1.43 -5.69
C LEU A 228 41.30 -1.71 -4.23
N PHE A 229 42.58 -1.61 -3.86
CA PHE A 229 42.96 -1.59 -2.45
C PHE A 229 42.51 -0.28 -1.80
N PRO A 230 42.26 -0.26 -0.48
CA PRO A 230 41.90 0.97 0.22
C PRO A 230 43.02 2.01 0.15
N GLU A 231 42.74 3.15 -0.46
CA GLU A 231 43.65 4.30 -0.53
C GLU A 231 43.40 5.31 0.59
N GLU A 232 42.14 5.38 1.05
CA GLU A 232 41.72 6.26 2.13
C GLU A 232 41.49 5.49 3.43
N ARG A 233 42.09 5.99 4.51
CA ARG A 233 41.99 5.42 5.85
C ARG A 233 40.88 6.08 6.66
N TYR A 234 40.10 5.27 7.38
CA TYR A 234 39.29 5.75 8.50
C TYR A 234 40.18 5.95 9.72
N ARG A 235 40.12 7.14 10.32
CA ARG A 235 40.70 7.41 11.63
C ARG A 235 39.63 7.16 12.67
N LEU A 236 39.86 6.18 13.55
CA LEU A 236 38.93 5.79 14.60
C LEU A 236 39.21 6.55 15.90
N GLU A 237 40.47 6.92 16.14
CA GLU A 237 40.88 7.76 17.26
C GLU A 237 40.16 9.11 17.20
N HIS A 238 39.38 9.39 18.24
CA HIS A 238 38.64 10.64 18.41
C HIS A 238 38.76 11.23 19.81
N ASP A 239 38.99 10.41 20.84
CA ASP A 239 39.21 10.84 22.23
C ASP A 239 40.51 10.23 22.80
N PRO A 240 41.35 10.98 23.54
CA PRO A 240 42.59 10.44 24.12
C PRO A 240 42.39 9.25 25.06
N LYS A 241 41.20 9.08 25.66
CA LYS A 241 40.88 7.93 26.52
C LYS A 241 40.35 6.72 25.75
N GLY A 242 40.04 6.86 24.46
CA GLY A 242 39.64 5.78 23.55
C GLY A 242 40.82 4.89 23.18
N ILE A 243 41.25 4.03 24.11
CA ILE A 243 42.43 3.16 23.93
C ILE A 243 42.18 2.14 22.81
N THR A 244 40.98 1.59 22.71
CA THR A 244 40.62 0.55 21.73
C THR A 244 40.80 1.05 20.30
N GLU A 245 40.22 2.19 19.98
CA GLU A 245 40.28 2.82 18.65
C GLU A 245 41.72 3.14 18.26
N ARG A 246 42.52 3.62 19.22
CA ARG A 246 43.94 3.92 19.05
C ARG A 246 44.77 2.67 18.76
N ILE A 247 44.53 1.59 19.50
CA ILE A 247 45.21 0.32 19.25
C ILE A 247 44.85 -0.20 17.86
N ILE A 248 43.57 -0.15 17.47
CA ILE A 248 43.14 -0.55 16.12
C ILE A 248 43.84 0.32 15.07
N ASP A 249 43.87 1.64 15.27
CA ASP A 249 44.51 2.57 14.37
C ASP A 249 46.03 2.35 14.22
N LEU A 250 46.70 1.80 15.23
CA LEU A 250 48.13 1.50 15.19
C LEU A 250 48.43 0.12 14.60
N VAL A 251 47.64 -0.89 14.96
CA VAL A 251 47.96 -2.30 14.70
C VAL A 251 47.20 -2.86 13.49
N ALA A 252 45.97 -2.40 13.26
CA ALA A 252 45.07 -2.91 12.22
C ALA A 252 44.25 -1.77 11.59
N PRO A 253 44.92 -0.82 10.88
CA PRO A 253 44.24 0.34 10.31
C PRO A 253 43.14 -0.07 9.32
N ILE A 254 41.99 0.59 9.41
CA ILE A 254 40.82 0.30 8.56
C ILE A 254 40.72 1.31 7.43
N GLY A 255 40.69 0.83 6.19
CA GLY A 255 40.49 1.64 4.99
C GLY A 255 39.07 1.57 4.41
N LYS A 256 38.73 2.52 3.53
CA LYS A 256 37.49 2.49 2.75
C LYS A 256 37.49 1.28 1.80
N GLY A 257 36.51 0.40 1.96
CA GLY A 257 36.46 -0.88 1.23
C GLY A 257 37.26 -2.02 1.87
N GLN A 258 37.80 -1.82 3.08
CA GLN A 258 38.50 -2.88 3.81
C GLN A 258 37.58 -4.06 4.13
N ARG A 259 38.08 -5.27 3.94
CA ARG A 259 37.43 -6.52 4.38
C ARG A 259 38.21 -7.09 5.57
N GLY A 260 37.80 -6.69 6.77
CA GLY A 260 38.39 -7.15 8.03
C GLY A 260 37.53 -8.22 8.72
N MET A 261 38.15 -9.00 9.60
CA MET A 261 37.47 -9.94 10.48
C MET A 261 38.01 -9.74 11.90
N VAL A 262 37.10 -9.65 12.87
CA VAL A 262 37.45 -9.68 14.30
C VAL A 262 37.24 -11.12 14.74
N VAL A 263 38.31 -11.78 15.17
CA VAL A 263 38.33 -13.20 15.56
C VAL A 263 38.05 -13.34 17.04
#